data_AF-A0A9E5NHU2-F1
#
_entry.id   AF-A0A9E5NHU2-F1
#
_cell.length_a   1.000
_cell.length_b   1.000
_cell.length_c   1.000
_cell.angle_alpha   90.00
_cell.angle_beta   90.00
_cell.angle_gamma   90.00
#
_symmetry.space_group_name_H-M   'P 1'
#
loop_
_entity.id
_entity.type
_entity.pdbx_description
1 polymer ?
#
loop_
_entity_poly.entity_id
_entity_poly.type
_entity_poly.pdbx_seq_one_letter_code
_entity_poly.pdbx_strand_id
1 'polypeptide(L)'
;MRRNWPRGLLLGVSMALLLSGGVALAQDLFARVDQPCFECWEVEPATRSAANAVPDEYVPHLTYGGWRGDIDEVCEGVHSPAPDYEYWHHDCGPPDVANDPCWVEFLVVCEGDWQWYDSCFELDHAQEPGAAYDVDKAYGQWVAWVQELDGGEIVGYAEVTFLFAEDCEEALRDEFVPEPGTIMLLGSGLAGLAGYATLRWTSRE
;
A
#
# COMPACT_ATOMS: atom_id res chain seq x y z
N MET A 1 27.53 -35.53 -41.27
CA MET A 1 27.56 -34.11 -40.86
C MET A 1 26.12 -33.61 -40.70
N ARG A 2 25.88 -32.68 -39.76
CA ARG A 2 24.60 -32.07 -39.35
C ARG A 2 23.73 -32.88 -38.37
N ARG A 3 24.07 -32.84 -37.07
CA ARG A 3 23.19 -33.34 -36.00
C ARG A 3 23.21 -32.51 -34.70
N ASN A 4 23.56 -31.23 -34.75
CA ASN A 4 23.67 -30.38 -33.55
C ASN A 4 22.80 -29.09 -33.60
N TRP A 5 21.79 -29.01 -34.46
CA TRP A 5 21.02 -27.78 -34.67
C TRP A 5 20.00 -27.41 -33.57
N PRO A 6 19.35 -28.33 -32.82
CA PRO A 6 18.26 -27.91 -31.93
C PRO A 6 18.72 -27.29 -30.59
N ARG A 7 20.02 -27.34 -30.25
CA ARG A 7 20.52 -26.81 -28.96
C ARG A 7 20.70 -25.29 -28.95
N GLY A 8 20.92 -24.67 -30.10
CA GLY A 8 21.08 -23.20 -30.19
C GLY A 8 19.77 -22.43 -30.07
N LEU A 9 18.64 -23.05 -30.40
CA LEU A 9 17.34 -22.38 -30.46
C LEU A 9 16.69 -22.24 -29.07
N LEU A 10 16.96 -23.18 -28.15
CA LEU A 10 16.46 -23.11 -26.77
C LEU A 10 17.17 -22.04 -25.93
N LEU A 11 18.47 -21.82 -26.15
CA LEU A 11 19.24 -20.78 -25.44
C LEU A 11 18.82 -19.36 -25.85
N GLY A 12 18.44 -19.15 -27.11
CA GLY A 12 17.96 -17.85 -27.59
C GLY A 12 16.61 -17.44 -26.99
N VAL A 13 15.70 -18.40 -26.79
CA VAL A 13 14.36 -18.12 -26.24
C VAL A 13 14.40 -17.82 -24.74
N SER A 14 15.25 -18.49 -23.96
CA SER A 14 15.41 -18.17 -22.52
C SER A 14 16.02 -16.79 -22.28
N MET A 15 16.94 -16.34 -23.15
CA MET A 15 17.54 -15.01 -23.02
C MET A 15 16.58 -13.90 -23.48
N ALA A 16 15.76 -14.15 -24.52
CA ALA A 16 14.71 -13.23 -24.92
C ALA A 16 13.61 -13.10 -23.85
N LEU A 17 13.24 -14.20 -23.17
CA LEU A 17 12.28 -14.18 -22.06
C LEU A 17 12.81 -13.50 -20.79
N LEU A 18 14.13 -13.60 -20.51
CA LEU A 18 14.76 -12.82 -19.44
C LEU A 18 14.83 -11.32 -19.76
N LEU A 19 15.05 -10.98 -21.03
CA LEU A 19 15.06 -9.59 -21.48
C LEU A 19 13.65 -8.99 -21.60
N SER A 20 12.63 -9.78 -21.98
CA SER A 20 11.24 -9.32 -22.04
C SER A 20 10.50 -9.41 -20.70
N GLY A 21 10.94 -10.30 -19.81
CA GLY A 21 10.41 -10.42 -18.44
C GLY A 21 11.02 -9.43 -17.44
N GLY A 22 12.09 -8.71 -17.84
CA GLY A 22 12.70 -7.63 -17.05
C GLY A 22 12.09 -6.25 -17.28
N VAL A 23 11.11 -6.11 -18.17
CA VAL A 23 10.47 -4.81 -18.49
C VAL A 23 9.20 -4.57 -17.64
N ALA A 24 8.95 -5.40 -16.63
CA ALA A 24 7.87 -5.19 -15.66
C ALA A 24 8.31 -4.34 -14.44
N LEU A 25 9.48 -3.69 -14.48
CA LEU A 25 10.10 -2.99 -13.34
C LEU A 25 10.44 -1.53 -13.69
N ALA A 26 9.43 -0.75 -14.04
CA ALA A 26 9.53 0.71 -13.98
C ALA A 26 8.14 1.35 -13.76
N GLN A 27 7.31 0.74 -12.91
CA GLN A 27 6.37 1.57 -12.16
C GLN A 27 7.20 2.11 -11.01
N ASP A 28 7.75 3.31 -11.21
CA ASP A 28 8.44 4.03 -10.15
C ASP A 28 7.44 4.42 -9.06
N LEU A 29 6.16 4.60 -9.41
CA LEU A 29 5.09 4.92 -8.47
C LEU A 29 4.90 3.83 -7.41
N PHE A 30 4.89 4.22 -6.15
CA PHE A 30 4.64 3.33 -5.03
C PHE A 30 3.81 3.99 -3.91
N ALA A 31 3.14 3.14 -3.14
CA ALA A 31 2.55 3.45 -1.85
C ALA A 31 3.08 2.45 -0.81
N ARG A 32 3.39 2.92 0.40
CA ARG A 32 3.88 2.10 1.51
C ARG A 32 3.26 2.57 2.81
N VAL A 33 3.22 1.66 3.77
CA VAL A 33 2.88 1.90 5.16
C VAL A 33 3.97 1.26 6.01
N ASP A 34 4.32 1.88 7.13
CA ASP A 34 5.37 1.41 8.03
C ASP A 34 4.98 0.10 8.75
N GLN A 35 3.69 -0.10 9.03
CA GLN A 35 3.17 -1.28 9.71
C GLN A 35 1.88 -1.81 9.04
N PRO A 36 1.63 -3.13 9.08
CA PRO A 36 0.45 -3.71 8.45
C PRO A 36 -0.83 -3.53 9.27
N CYS A 37 -0.71 -3.21 10.56
CA CYS A 37 -1.84 -3.07 11.47
C CYS A 37 -1.56 -1.96 12.48
N PHE A 38 -2.60 -1.22 12.86
CA PHE A 38 -2.57 -0.17 13.86
C PHE A 38 -3.71 -0.34 14.85
N GLU A 39 -3.40 -0.09 16.11
CA GLU A 39 -4.40 0.04 17.17
C GLU A 39 -4.81 1.51 17.26
N CYS A 40 -6.04 1.78 17.68
CA CYS A 40 -6.42 3.15 17.99
C CYS A 40 -5.73 3.58 19.29
N TRP A 41 -5.39 4.87 19.41
CA TRP A 41 -4.80 5.38 20.63
C TRP A 41 -5.88 5.79 21.65
N GLU A 42 -5.88 5.16 22.83
CA GLU A 42 -6.73 5.57 23.94
C GLU A 42 -6.21 6.86 24.58
N VAL A 43 -6.93 7.97 24.35
CA VAL A 43 -6.57 9.27 24.89
C VAL A 43 -7.12 9.41 26.30
N GLU A 44 -6.25 9.59 27.29
CA GLU A 44 -6.71 10.04 28.61
C GLU A 44 -7.46 11.38 28.46
N PRO A 45 -8.64 11.56 29.09
CA PRO A 45 -9.43 12.79 28.94
C PRO A 45 -8.67 14.09 29.27
N ALA A 46 -7.60 13.99 30.07
CA ALA A 46 -6.75 15.12 30.45
C ALA A 46 -5.73 15.55 29.37
N THR A 47 -5.44 14.70 28.36
CA THR A 47 -4.44 14.95 27.31
C THR A 47 -5.05 15.20 25.92
N ARG A 48 -6.38 15.21 25.81
CA ARG A 48 -7.14 15.35 24.54
C ARG A 48 -6.80 16.58 23.69
N SER A 49 -6.18 17.62 24.26
CA SER A 49 -5.74 18.81 23.53
C SER A 49 -4.30 18.76 23.00
N ALA A 50 -3.56 17.68 23.26
CA ALA A 50 -2.16 17.53 22.86
C ALA A 50 -2.02 16.50 21.74
N ALA A 51 -2.40 16.87 20.52
CA ALA A 51 -2.16 16.06 19.32
C ALA A 51 -0.67 15.64 19.18
N ASN A 52 0.25 16.45 19.70
CA ASN A 52 1.69 16.18 19.70
C ASN A 52 2.15 15.10 20.70
N ALA A 53 1.25 14.43 21.41
CA ALA A 53 1.59 13.45 22.46
C ALA A 53 1.32 11.99 22.07
N VAL A 54 0.87 11.74 20.84
CA VAL A 54 0.54 10.41 20.35
C VAL A 54 1.84 9.67 20.08
N PRO A 55 2.05 8.46 20.64
CA PRO A 55 3.23 7.67 20.32
C PRO A 55 3.20 7.23 18.85
N ASP A 56 4.36 7.26 18.18
CA ASP A 56 4.52 6.92 16.76
C ASP A 56 3.92 5.55 16.36
N GLU A 57 3.87 4.59 17.29
CA GLU A 57 3.32 3.25 17.05
C GLU A 57 1.81 3.23 16.76
N TYR A 58 1.07 4.29 17.12
CA TYR A 58 -0.37 4.44 16.84
C TYR A 58 -0.65 5.36 15.64
N VAL A 59 0.39 5.82 14.94
CA VAL A 59 0.29 6.76 13.82
C VAL A 59 0.69 6.03 12.55
N PRO A 60 -0.27 5.64 11.67
CA PRO A 60 0.09 5.13 10.35
C PRO A 60 0.92 6.16 9.59
N HIS A 61 2.14 5.77 9.23
CA HIS A 61 3.03 6.58 8.42
C HIS A 61 3.04 6.02 7.00
N LEU A 62 2.23 6.65 6.14
CA LEU A 62 2.18 6.34 4.73
C LEU A 62 3.28 7.07 3.98
N THR A 63 3.86 6.40 2.99
CA THR A 63 4.84 7.01 2.08
C THR A 63 4.43 6.75 0.65
N TYR A 64 4.27 7.84 -0.10
CA TYR A 64 4.05 7.81 -1.55
C TYR A 64 5.28 8.32 -2.26
N GLY A 65 5.54 7.84 -3.48
CA GLY A 65 6.68 8.33 -4.24
C GLY A 65 6.82 7.72 -5.61
N GLY A 66 7.85 8.16 -6.31
CA GLY A 66 8.22 7.71 -7.65
C GLY A 66 7.26 8.17 -8.75
N TRP A 67 6.60 9.31 -8.54
CA TRP A 67 5.84 9.95 -9.61
C TRP A 67 6.76 10.65 -10.61
N ARG A 68 6.29 10.77 -11.85
CA ARG A 68 7.02 11.39 -12.95
C ARG A 68 6.88 12.91 -12.87
N GLY A 69 7.99 13.63 -12.98
CA GLY A 69 7.97 15.10 -12.98
C GLY A 69 7.34 15.76 -14.21
N ASP A 70 6.95 14.97 -15.22
CA ASP A 70 6.23 15.44 -16.41
C ASP A 70 4.72 15.17 -16.36
N ILE A 71 4.20 14.67 -15.22
CA ILE A 71 2.76 14.47 -15.04
C ILE A 71 2.05 15.78 -14.75
N ASP A 72 0.80 15.90 -15.21
CA ASP A 72 -0.05 17.08 -14.94
C ASP A 72 -0.46 17.13 -13.45
N GLU A 73 -0.88 16.00 -12.90
CA GLU A 73 -1.47 15.92 -11.56
C GLU A 73 -1.18 14.56 -10.90
N VAL A 74 -0.93 14.58 -9.59
CA VAL A 74 -0.88 13.41 -8.72
C VAL A 74 -2.03 13.52 -7.75
N CYS A 75 -2.77 12.44 -7.58
CA CYS A 75 -3.78 12.34 -6.55
C CYS A 75 -3.43 11.22 -5.60
N GLU A 76 -3.74 11.42 -4.33
CA GLU A 76 -3.65 10.39 -3.31
C GLU A 76 -4.93 10.34 -2.50
N GLY A 77 -5.06 9.26 -1.76
CA GLY A 77 -6.17 9.13 -0.85
C GLY A 77 -6.12 7.88 -0.02
N VAL A 78 -7.03 7.85 0.94
CA VAL A 78 -7.20 6.74 1.87
C VAL A 78 -8.68 6.48 2.03
N HIS A 79 -9.07 5.22 1.88
CA HIS A 79 -10.45 4.78 2.07
C HIS A 79 -10.56 3.45 2.81
N SER A 80 -11.68 3.25 3.50
CA SER A 80 -12.09 1.93 3.96
C SER A 80 -13.00 1.30 2.91
N PRO A 81 -12.87 0.00 2.57
CA PRO A 81 -13.80 -0.70 1.69
C PRO A 81 -15.10 -1.11 2.41
N ALA A 82 -15.29 -0.71 3.68
CA ALA A 82 -16.50 -1.01 4.43
C ALA A 82 -17.74 -0.45 3.69
N PRO A 83 -18.77 -1.28 3.43
CA PRO A 83 -19.88 -0.95 2.52
C PRO A 83 -20.76 0.22 2.99
N ASP A 84 -20.68 0.58 4.28
CA ASP A 84 -21.44 1.67 4.88
C ASP A 84 -20.60 2.95 5.07
N TYR A 85 -19.37 2.99 4.55
CA TYR A 85 -18.40 4.03 4.87
C TYR A 85 -17.49 4.40 3.70
N GLU A 86 -17.87 5.46 2.98
CA GLU A 86 -16.98 6.18 2.07
C GLU A 86 -16.25 7.28 2.85
N TYR A 87 -15.25 6.92 3.64
CA TYR A 87 -14.26 7.92 4.04
C TYR A 87 -13.28 8.08 2.90
N TRP A 88 -13.18 9.31 2.40
CA TRP A 88 -12.23 9.68 1.37
C TRP A 88 -11.44 10.87 1.90
N HIS A 89 -10.23 10.59 2.39
CA HIS A 89 -9.21 11.59 2.20
C HIS A 89 -8.82 11.51 0.71
N HIS A 90 -8.92 12.62 0.01
CA HIS A 90 -8.63 12.70 -1.42
C HIS A 90 -8.11 14.09 -1.72
N ASP A 91 -6.82 14.17 -2.00
CA ASP A 91 -6.17 15.41 -2.42
C ASP A 91 -5.48 15.17 -3.76
N CYS A 92 -5.55 16.18 -4.62
CA CYS A 92 -4.91 16.20 -5.92
C CYS A 92 -4.19 17.53 -6.11
N GLY A 93 -3.03 17.46 -6.75
CA GLY A 93 -2.24 18.63 -7.06
C GLY A 93 -1.14 18.33 -8.07
N PRO A 94 -0.44 19.36 -8.56
CA PRO A 94 0.73 19.15 -9.39
C PRO A 94 1.79 18.36 -8.60
N PRO A 95 2.57 17.48 -9.25
CA PRO A 95 3.62 16.70 -8.60
C PRO A 95 4.67 17.62 -7.97
N ASP A 96 4.87 17.51 -6.66
CA ASP A 96 6.02 18.14 -6.01
C ASP A 96 7.22 17.18 -6.03
N VAL A 97 7.98 17.23 -7.13
CA VAL A 97 9.19 16.42 -7.30
C VAL A 97 10.28 16.71 -6.25
N ALA A 98 10.22 17.84 -5.53
CA ALA A 98 11.17 18.12 -4.46
C ALA A 98 10.83 17.34 -3.18
N ASN A 99 9.55 16.98 -3.02
CA ASN A 99 9.01 16.19 -1.92
C ASN A 99 8.73 14.74 -2.32
N ASP A 100 9.47 14.16 -3.28
CA ASP A 100 9.42 12.73 -3.61
C ASP A 100 10.56 11.95 -2.89
N PRO A 101 10.27 11.01 -1.98
CA PRO A 101 8.93 10.60 -1.53
C PRO A 101 8.31 11.57 -0.52
N CYS A 102 6.98 11.65 -0.53
CA CYS A 102 6.19 12.38 0.45
C CYS A 102 5.59 11.41 1.46
N TRP A 103 5.07 11.95 2.56
CA TRP A 103 4.47 11.16 3.63
C TRP A 103 3.13 11.73 4.09
N VAL A 104 2.27 10.82 4.55
CA VAL A 104 1.00 11.14 5.19
C VAL A 104 0.91 10.40 6.52
N GLU A 105 0.62 11.12 7.59
CA GLU A 105 0.42 10.57 8.93
C GLU A 105 -1.04 10.68 9.34
N PHE A 106 -1.57 9.60 9.92
CA PHE A 106 -2.95 9.54 10.43
C PHE A 106 -2.92 9.48 11.94
N LEU A 107 -3.66 10.37 12.59
CA LEU A 107 -3.93 10.27 14.01
C LEU A 107 -5.33 9.68 14.21
N VAL A 108 -5.34 8.44 14.68
CA VAL A 108 -6.58 7.74 15.03
C VAL A 108 -6.68 7.56 16.54
N VAL A 109 -7.57 8.32 17.15
CA VAL A 109 -7.90 8.23 18.57
C VAL A 109 -9.12 7.35 18.76
N CYS A 110 -9.11 6.47 19.78
CA CYS A 110 -10.24 5.55 20.04
C CYS A 110 -11.55 6.28 20.43
N GLU A 111 -11.44 7.53 20.86
CA GLU A 111 -12.58 8.40 21.12
C GLU A 111 -12.26 9.82 20.65
N GLY A 112 -12.76 10.22 19.47
CA GLY A 112 -12.67 11.62 19.04
C GLY A 112 -12.53 11.83 17.54
N ASP A 113 -11.91 12.97 17.21
CA ASP A 113 -11.72 13.43 15.84
C ASP A 113 -10.43 12.83 15.26
N TRP A 114 -10.48 12.50 13.98
CA TRP A 114 -9.32 12.06 13.23
C TRP A 114 -8.54 13.29 12.78
N GLN A 115 -7.23 13.23 12.86
CA GLN A 115 -6.36 14.24 12.29
C GLN A 115 -5.45 13.57 11.28
N TRP A 116 -5.04 14.31 10.26
CA TRP A 116 -4.02 13.85 9.35
C TRP A 116 -3.05 14.99 9.06
N TYR A 117 -1.84 14.61 8.74
CA TYR A 117 -0.75 15.51 8.38
C TYR A 117 -0.16 15.00 7.07
N ASP A 118 -0.02 15.88 6.10
CA ASP A 118 0.49 15.56 4.78
C ASP A 118 1.66 16.49 4.43
N SER A 119 2.67 15.93 3.76
CA SER A 119 3.78 16.66 3.14
C SER A 119 3.77 16.62 1.60
N CYS A 120 2.83 15.91 0.98
CA CYS A 120 2.73 15.67 -0.45
C CYS A 120 2.30 16.94 -1.20
N PHE A 121 1.47 17.77 -0.58
CA PHE A 121 1.06 19.03 -1.16
C PHE A 121 1.42 20.22 -0.26
N GLU A 122 1.88 21.34 -0.85
CA GLU A 122 2.02 22.64 -0.18
C GLU A 122 0.63 23.26 0.12
N LEU A 123 -0.27 22.48 0.69
CA LEU A 123 -1.55 22.95 1.16
C LEU A 123 -1.33 23.52 2.57
N ASP A 124 -1.42 24.84 2.67
CA ASP A 124 -1.42 25.63 3.92
C ASP A 124 -2.70 25.35 4.77
N HIS A 125 -3.24 24.14 4.67
CA HIS A 125 -4.44 23.69 5.33
C HIS A 125 -4.03 23.00 6.64
N ALA A 126 -4.01 23.78 7.71
CA ALA A 126 -4.48 23.25 8.99
C ALA A 126 -5.92 22.77 8.76
N GLN A 127 -6.07 21.51 8.35
CA GLN A 127 -7.36 20.93 8.04
C GLN A 127 -8.24 21.06 9.28
N GLU A 128 -9.45 21.60 9.10
CA GLU A 128 -10.40 21.62 10.20
C GLU A 128 -10.65 20.18 10.64
N PRO A 129 -10.66 19.89 11.95
CA PRO A 129 -10.95 18.55 12.45
C PRO A 129 -12.22 18.05 11.78
N GLY A 130 -12.08 17.00 10.98
CA GLY A 130 -13.21 16.36 10.32
C GLY A 130 -14.20 15.89 11.39
N ALA A 131 -15.49 15.96 11.07
CA ALA A 131 -16.59 15.68 12.00
C ALA A 131 -16.34 14.45 12.89
N ALA A 132 -16.62 14.58 14.20
CA ALA A 132 -16.52 13.51 15.19
C ALA A 132 -16.92 12.14 14.63
N TYR A 133 -15.95 11.24 14.59
CA TYR A 133 -16.06 9.95 13.93
C TYR A 133 -16.50 8.86 14.91
N ASP A 134 -17.26 7.90 14.40
CA ASP A 134 -17.62 6.68 15.12
C ASP A 134 -16.46 5.68 14.97
N VAL A 135 -15.67 5.53 16.02
CA VAL A 135 -14.45 4.69 16.01
C VAL A 135 -14.76 3.22 15.74
N ASP A 136 -15.97 2.75 16.09
CA ASP A 136 -16.38 1.39 15.75
C ASP A 136 -16.40 1.15 14.23
N LYS A 137 -16.49 2.23 13.43
CA LYS A 137 -16.42 2.19 11.96
C LYS A 137 -15.01 2.34 11.40
N ALA A 138 -14.04 2.67 12.25
CA ALA A 138 -12.65 2.74 11.86
C ALA A 138 -12.01 1.37 11.74
N TYR A 139 -12.49 0.39 12.50
CA TYR A 139 -11.92 -0.95 12.46
C TYR A 139 -12.17 -1.65 11.13
N GLY A 140 -11.17 -2.43 10.71
CA GLY A 140 -11.19 -3.16 9.47
C GLY A 140 -10.06 -2.75 8.54
N GLN A 141 -10.17 -3.20 7.29
CA GLN A 141 -9.18 -2.96 6.26
C GLN A 141 -9.26 -1.51 5.77
N TRP A 142 -8.10 -0.95 5.45
CA TRP A 142 -7.94 0.37 4.84
C TRP A 142 -7.03 0.26 3.63
N VAL A 143 -7.31 1.08 2.63
CA VAL A 143 -6.55 1.16 1.39
C VAL A 143 -6.08 2.58 1.21
N ALA A 144 -4.76 2.74 1.18
CA ALA A 144 -4.08 3.95 0.78
C ALA A 144 -3.64 3.82 -0.66
N TRP A 145 -3.78 4.87 -1.44
CA TRP A 145 -3.52 4.85 -2.87
C TRP A 145 -2.92 6.16 -3.35
N VAL A 146 -2.20 6.07 -4.45
CA VAL A 146 -1.67 7.21 -5.21
C VAL A 146 -1.85 6.91 -6.70
N GLN A 147 -2.23 7.92 -7.48
CA GLN A 147 -2.40 7.81 -8.92
C GLN A 147 -1.85 9.03 -9.64
N GLU A 148 -1.35 8.80 -10.85
CA GLU A 148 -0.91 9.84 -11.77
C GLU A 148 -1.99 10.12 -12.81
N LEU A 149 -2.28 11.39 -13.05
CA LEU A 149 -3.22 11.86 -14.06
C LEU A 149 -2.50 12.72 -15.12
N ASP A 150 -2.59 12.31 -16.39
CA ASP A 150 -2.08 13.08 -17.55
C ASP A 150 -3.27 13.48 -18.42
N GLY A 151 -3.57 14.78 -18.53
CA GLY A 151 -4.77 15.26 -19.21
C GLY A 151 -6.09 14.70 -18.64
N GLY A 152 -6.08 14.26 -17.37
CA GLY A 152 -7.22 13.62 -16.70
C GLY A 152 -7.34 12.11 -16.92
N GLU A 153 -6.40 11.47 -17.60
CA GLU A 153 -6.34 10.01 -17.73
C GLU A 153 -5.39 9.40 -16.69
N ILE A 154 -5.81 8.31 -16.05
CA ILE A 154 -4.95 7.56 -15.11
C ILE A 154 -3.85 6.85 -15.89
N VAL A 155 -2.60 7.24 -15.64
CA VAL A 155 -1.41 6.68 -16.30
C VAL A 155 -0.47 5.95 -15.34
N GLY A 156 -0.67 6.12 -14.04
CA GLY A 156 0.04 5.43 -12.96
C GLY A 156 -0.89 5.20 -11.77
N TYR A 157 -0.72 4.08 -11.07
CA TYR A 157 -1.48 3.75 -9.88
C TYR A 157 -0.68 2.83 -8.96
N ALA A 158 -0.69 3.12 -7.66
CA ALA A 158 -0.14 2.27 -6.64
C ALA A 158 -1.05 2.32 -5.40
N GLU A 159 -1.13 1.20 -4.67
CA GLU A 159 -1.91 1.12 -3.45
C GLU A 159 -1.20 0.24 -2.41
N VAL A 160 -1.54 0.47 -1.15
CA VAL A 160 -1.14 -0.33 -0.01
C VAL A 160 -2.34 -0.54 0.90
N THR A 161 -2.43 -1.72 1.47
CA THR A 161 -3.47 -2.08 2.43
C THR A 161 -2.87 -2.18 3.82
N PHE A 162 -3.62 -1.71 4.81
CA PHE A 162 -3.32 -1.84 6.23
C PHE A 162 -4.61 -2.07 7.02
N LEU A 163 -4.47 -2.48 8.27
CA LEU A 163 -5.58 -2.82 9.15
C LEU A 163 -5.66 -1.87 10.34
N PHE A 164 -6.87 -1.47 10.72
CA PHE A 164 -7.15 -0.95 12.05
C PHE A 164 -7.87 -2.01 12.86
N ALA A 165 -7.35 -2.35 14.05
CA ALA A 165 -7.91 -3.39 14.90
C ALA A 165 -7.88 -2.97 16.39
N GLU A 166 -8.73 -3.59 17.21
CA GLU A 166 -8.66 -3.45 18.67
C GLU A 166 -7.40 -4.10 19.26
N ASP A 167 -6.97 -5.22 18.66
CA ASP A 167 -5.77 -5.97 19.03
C ASP A 167 -5.09 -6.42 17.74
N CYS A 168 -3.95 -5.80 17.41
CA CYS A 168 -3.22 -6.12 16.19
C CYS A 168 -2.52 -7.48 16.27
N GLU A 169 -2.15 -7.94 17.46
CA GLU A 169 -1.54 -9.27 17.63
C GLU A 169 -2.55 -10.38 17.33
N GLU A 170 -3.80 -10.23 17.77
CA GLU A 170 -4.89 -11.16 17.47
C GLU A 170 -5.30 -11.08 15.99
N ALA A 171 -5.52 -9.87 15.47
CA ALA A 171 -6.01 -9.70 14.10
C ALA A 171 -5.02 -10.22 13.04
N LEU A 172 -3.71 -9.94 13.21
CA LEU A 172 -2.69 -10.45 12.30
C LEU A 172 -2.53 -11.98 12.39
N ARG A 173 -2.88 -12.62 13.50
CA ARG A 173 -2.87 -14.09 13.60
C ARG A 173 -4.01 -14.73 12.80
N ASP A 174 -5.17 -14.10 12.80
CA ASP A 174 -6.37 -14.62 12.11
C ASP A 174 -6.31 -14.40 10.59
N GLU A 175 -5.75 -13.28 10.12
CA GLU A 175 -5.62 -12.98 8.69
C GLU A 175 -4.51 -13.79 8.00
N PHE A 176 -3.50 -14.25 8.75
CA PHE A 176 -2.45 -15.14 8.26
C PHE A 176 -2.77 -16.64 8.35
N VAL A 177 -4.04 -17.02 8.50
CA VAL A 177 -4.47 -18.39 8.23
C VAL A 177 -4.80 -18.48 6.73
N PRO A 178 -3.90 -18.99 5.86
CA PRO A 178 -4.31 -19.29 4.50
C PRO A 178 -5.50 -20.24 4.61
N GLU A 179 -6.66 -19.81 4.08
CA GLU A 179 -7.79 -20.70 3.94
C GLU A 179 -7.30 -22.02 3.35
N PRO A 180 -7.73 -23.20 3.83
CA PRO A 180 -7.28 -24.47 3.30
C PRO A 180 -7.58 -24.58 1.80
N GLY A 181 -6.63 -24.19 0.95
CA GLY A 181 -6.81 -24.05 -0.50
C GLY A 181 -6.21 -22.78 -1.13
N THR A 182 -5.94 -21.72 -0.35
CA THR A 182 -5.47 -20.42 -0.85
C THR A 182 -3.97 -20.26 -0.56
N ILE A 183 -3.14 -20.60 -1.55
CA ILE A 183 -1.70 -20.33 -1.49
C ILE A 183 -1.48 -18.85 -1.84
N MET A 184 -1.21 -18.01 -0.84
CA MET A 184 -0.71 -16.66 -1.07
C MET A 184 0.70 -16.73 -1.65
N LEU A 185 0.83 -16.41 -2.94
CA LEU A 185 2.11 -16.16 -3.60
C LEU A 185 2.55 -14.73 -3.31
N LEU A 186 2.99 -14.45 -2.09
CA LEU A 186 3.74 -13.24 -1.82
C LEU A 186 5.14 -13.37 -2.45
N GLY A 187 5.42 -12.52 -3.43
CA GLY A 187 6.80 -12.11 -3.76
C GLY A 187 7.73 -13.18 -4.35
N SER A 188 7.28 -14.04 -5.26
CA SER A 188 8.22 -14.78 -6.09
C SER A 188 7.78 -14.77 -7.54
N GLY A 189 8.60 -14.17 -8.41
CA GLY A 189 8.52 -14.39 -9.85
C GLY A 189 8.64 -15.87 -10.20
N LEU A 190 8.95 -16.22 -11.45
CA LEU A 190 9.00 -17.60 -11.99
C LEU A 190 9.71 -18.67 -11.10
N ALA A 191 10.56 -18.27 -10.16
CA ALA A 191 11.13 -19.14 -9.12
C ALA A 191 10.08 -19.77 -8.17
N GLY A 192 8.98 -19.08 -7.84
CA GLY A 192 7.90 -19.59 -6.99
C GLY A 192 7.11 -20.74 -7.66
N LEU A 193 6.88 -20.62 -8.97
CA LEU A 193 6.25 -21.67 -9.77
C LEU A 193 7.14 -22.91 -9.92
N ALA A 194 8.47 -22.73 -9.98
CA ALA A 194 9.41 -23.86 -10.04
C ALA A 194 9.46 -24.65 -8.71
N GLY A 195 9.37 -23.97 -7.57
CA GLY A 195 9.29 -24.61 -6.25
C GLY A 195 8.00 -25.42 -6.05
N TYR A 196 6.88 -24.93 -6.58
CA TYR A 196 5.60 -25.65 -6.53
C TYR A 196 5.61 -26.93 -7.38
N ALA A 197 6.27 -26.91 -8.54
CA ALA A 197 6.39 -28.08 -9.41
C ALA A 197 7.25 -29.20 -8.78
N THR A 198 8.30 -28.87 -8.04
CA THR A 198 9.14 -29.86 -7.34
C THR A 198 8.42 -30.48 -6.13
N LEU A 199 7.68 -29.69 -5.35
CA LEU A 199 6.91 -30.21 -4.20
C LEU A 199 5.76 -31.13 -4.62
N ARG A 200 5.14 -30.88 -5.78
CA ARG A 200 4.09 -31.75 -6.33
C ARG A 200 4.64 -33.02 -6.99
N TRP A 201 5.93 -33.04 -7.33
CA TRP A 201 6.60 -34.24 -7.87
C TRP A 201 7.04 -35.18 -6.73
N THR A 202 7.52 -34.65 -5.61
CA THR A 202 7.97 -35.47 -4.47
C THR A 202 6.82 -36.04 -3.63
N SER A 203 5.59 -35.52 -3.73
CA SER A 203 4.41 -36.11 -3.07
C SER A 203 3.73 -37.23 -3.87
N ARG A 204 4.34 -37.66 -4.98
CA ARG A 204 3.89 -38.76 -5.84
C ARG A 204 4.77 -40.01 -5.78
N GLU A 205 5.68 -40.09 -4.82
CA GLU A 205 6.36 -41.34 -4.43
C GLU A 205 5.85 -41.85 -3.07
#